data_AF-A0A944L5W9-F1
#
_entry.id   AF-A0A944L5W9-F1
#
_cell.length_a   1.000
_cell.length_b   1.000
_cell.length_c   1.000
_cell.angle_alpha   90.00
_cell.angle_beta   90.00
_cell.angle_gamma   90.00
#
_symmetry.space_group_name_H-M   'P 1'
#
loop_
_entity.id
_entity.type
_entity.pdbx_description
1 polymer ?
#
loop_
_entity_poly.entity_id
_entity_poly.type
_entity_poly.pdbx_seq_one_letter_code
_entity_poly.pdbx_strand_id
1 'polypeptide(L)' 'MRGLYPDNRAVRPTGRLILYHLDSLRMRAGTATDPPTILVTRGVQAHLLELLGIDATRPRWLDTSNRMCEIRV' A
#
# COMPACT_ATOMS: atom_id res chain seq x y z
N MET A 1 -13.59 -6.72 11.72
CA MET A 1 -12.31 -6.36 11.07
C MET A 1 -11.20 -7.18 11.73
N ARG A 2 -10.37 -7.89 10.95
CA ARG A 2 -9.19 -8.60 11.46
C ARG A 2 -7.98 -7.67 11.40
N GLY A 3 -7.29 -7.45 12.52
CA GLY A 3 -6.08 -6.60 12.57
C GLY A 3 -4.83 -7.30 12.02
N LEU A 4 -3.72 -6.56 11.86
CA LEU A 4 -2.43 -7.06 11.35
C LEU A 4 -1.66 -7.97 12.32
N TYR A 5 -2.10 -8.06 13.57
CA TYR A 5 -1.51 -8.93 14.57
C TYR A 5 -1.96 -10.38 14.36
N PRO A 6 -1.13 -11.38 14.71
CA PRO A 6 -1.50 -12.80 14.56
C PRO A 6 -2.78 -13.20 15.31
N ASP A 7 -3.09 -12.51 16.40
CA ASP A 7 -4.31 -12.72 17.21
C ASP A 7 -5.49 -11.83 16.77
N ASN A 8 -5.38 -11.19 15.60
CA ASN A 8 -6.42 -10.35 14.99
C ASN A 8 -6.86 -9.14 15.83
N ARG A 9 -6.11 -8.73 16.85
CA ARG A 9 -6.50 -7.60 17.70
C ARG A 9 -6.71 -6.32 16.88
N ALA A 10 -7.81 -5.61 17.17
CA ALA A 10 -8.21 -4.39 16.50
C ALA A 10 -7.55 -3.15 17.13
N VAL A 11 -6.22 -3.14 17.22
CA VAL A 11 -5.43 -2.00 17.73
C VAL A 11 -4.50 -1.48 16.65
N ARG A 12 -4.08 -0.21 16.79
CA ARG A 12 -3.16 0.42 15.84
C ARG A 12 -1.86 -0.40 15.74
N PRO A 13 -1.46 -0.85 14.54
CA PRO A 13 -0.21 -1.59 14.36
C PRO A 13 0.99 -0.69 14.66
N THR A 14 2.04 -1.26 15.24
CA THR A 14 3.31 -0.55 15.43
C THR A 14 4.04 -0.40 14.10
N GLY A 15 4.91 0.62 13.99
CA GLY A 15 5.74 0.81 12.79
C GLY A 15 6.54 -0.44 12.41
N ARG A 16 7.10 -1.14 13.42
CA ARG A 16 7.82 -2.40 13.21
C ARG A 16 6.95 -3.49 12.56
N LEU A 17 5.70 -3.63 13.01
CA LEU A 17 4.78 -4.64 12.46
C LEU A 17 4.40 -4.32 11.00
N ILE A 18 4.24 -3.03 10.69
CA ILE A 18 4.00 -2.57 9.32
C ILE A 18 5.19 -2.95 8.43
N LEU A 19 6.41 -2.61 8.85
CA LEU A 19 7.63 -2.90 8.08
C LEU A 19 7.86 -4.40 7.89
N TYR A 20 7.60 -5.21 8.92
CA TYR A 20 7.70 -6.68 8.82
C TYR A 20 6.79 -7.25 7.73
N HIS A 21 5.54 -6.79 7.66
CA HIS A 21 4.61 -7.24 6.62
C HIS A 21 4.98 -6.69 5.23
N LEU A 22 5.49 -5.46 5.16
CA LEU A 22 5.97 -4.87 3.90
C LEU A 22 7.22 -5.58 3.35
N ASP A 23 8.12 -6.06 4.21
CA ASP A 23 9.33 -6.81 3.81
C ASP A 23 8.99 -8.12 3.07
N SER A 24 7.82 -8.69 3.37
CA SER A 24 7.34 -9.89 2.66
C SER A 24 6.79 -9.60 1.25
N LEU A 25 6.59 -8.33 0.90
CA LEU A 25 6.06 -7.96 -0.41
C LEU A 25 7.14 -8.10 -1.48
N ARG A 26 6.89 -8.99 -2.44
CA ARG A 26 7.72 -9.08 -3.65
C ARG A 26 7.24 -8.06 -4.67
N MET A 27 8.17 -7.37 -5.31
CA MET A 27 7.87 -6.51 -6.45
C MET A 27 8.46 -7.11 -7.71
N ARG A 28 7.68 -7.10 -8.79
CA ARG A 28 8.17 -7.27 -10.14
C ARG A 28 8.53 -5.89 -10.68
N ALA A 29 9.78 -5.72 -11.06
CA ALA A 29 10.22 -4.50 -11.72
C ALA A 29 9.42 -4.28 -13.01
N GLY A 30 9.09 -3.01 -13.29
CA GLY A 30 8.48 -2.63 -14.54
C GLY A 30 9.50 -2.58 -15.69
N THR A 31 9.00 -2.55 -16.91
CA THR A 31 9.76 -2.22 -18.12
C THR A 31 9.25 -0.90 -18.70
N ALA A 32 9.84 -0.45 -19.80
CA ALA A 32 9.44 0.79 -20.48
C ALA A 32 7.94 0.85 -20.83
N THR A 33 7.29 -0.30 -21.02
CA THR A 33 5.89 -0.41 -21.43
C THR A 33 5.00 -1.14 -20.41
N ASP A 34 5.56 -1.58 -19.29
CA ASP A 34 4.86 -2.40 -18.31
C ASP A 34 5.15 -1.89 -16.89
N PRO A 35 4.14 -1.42 -16.15
CA PRO A 35 4.38 -0.84 -14.84
C PRO A 35 4.88 -1.88 -13.82
N PRO A 36 5.70 -1.47 -12.85
CA PRO A 36 6.08 -2.36 -11.75
C PRO A 36 4.84 -2.82 -10.99
N THR A 37 4.81 -4.09 -10.60
CA THR A 37 3.68 -4.68 -9.89
C THR A 37 4.12 -5.33 -8.58
N ILE A 38 3.42 -5.03 -7.50
CA ILE A 38 3.55 -5.80 -6.26
C ILE A 38 2.93 -7.18 -6.53
N LEU A 39 3.71 -8.24 -6.32
CA LEU A 39 3.31 -9.63 -6.45
C LEU A 39 2.52 -10.04 -5.21
N VAL A 40 1.35 -9.45 -5.09
CA VAL A 40 0.34 -9.74 -4.08
C VAL A 40 -0.86 -10.38 -4.77
N THR A 41 -1.55 -11.32 -4.12
CA THR A 41 -2.79 -11.86 -4.69
C THR A 41 -3.80 -10.73 -4.85
N ARG A 42 -4.59 -10.73 -5.93
CA ARG A 42 -5.61 -9.68 -6.16
C ARG A 42 -6.51 -9.45 -4.95
N GLY A 43 -6.83 -10.51 -4.20
CA GLY A 43 -7.62 -10.42 -2.97
C GLY A 43 -6.93 -9.64 -1.85
N VAL A 44 -5.63 -9.88 -1.62
CA VAL A 44 -4.87 -9.14 -0.61
C VAL A 44 -4.65 -7.68 -1.04
N GLN A 45 -4.44 -7.42 -2.33
CA GLN A 45 -4.35 -6.05 -2.85
C GLN A 45 -5.64 -5.26 -2.62
N ALA A 46 -6.80 -5.85 -2.96
CA ALA A 46 -8.10 -5.22 -2.77
C ALA A 46 -8.35 -4.92 -1.28
N HIS A 47 -8.03 -5.87 -0.39
CA HIS A 47 -8.21 -5.68 1.04
C HIS A 47 -7.29 -4.60 1.63
N LEU A 48 -6.04 -4.50 1.17
CA LEU A 48 -5.12 -3.44 1.59
C LEU A 48 -5.60 -2.06 1.14
N LEU A 49 -6.09 -1.95 -0.11
CA LEU A 49 -6.64 -0.69 -0.63
C LEU A 49 -7.86 -0.22 0.17
N GLU A 50 -8.75 -1.16 0.53
CA GLU A 50 -9.90 -0.91 1.41
C GLU A 50 -9.45 -0.41 2.79
N LEU A 51 -8.52 -1.12 3.44
CA LEU A 51 -7.99 -0.72 4.77
C LEU A 51 -7.34 0.67 4.77
N LEU A 52 -6.70 1.03 3.65
CA LEU A 52 -6.02 2.31 3.49
C LEU A 52 -6.96 3.43 2.99
N GLY A 53 -8.21 3.10 2.63
CA GLY A 53 -9.13 4.05 2.01
C GLY A 53 -8.65 4.59 0.66
N ILE A 54 -7.88 3.79 -0.08
CA ILE A 54 -7.29 4.20 -1.37
C ILE A 54 -8.12 3.63 -2.51
N ASP A 55 -8.65 4.50 -3.35
CA ASP A 55 -9.22 4.11 -4.64
C ASP A 55 -8.11 3.98 -5.68
N ALA A 56 -7.79 2.75 -6.08
CA ALA A 56 -6.76 2.50 -7.10
C ALA A 56 -7.16 2.99 -8.51
N THR A 57 -8.45 3.23 -8.76
CA THR A 57 -8.92 3.82 -10.02
C THR A 57 -8.74 5.34 -10.06
N ARG A 58 -8.44 5.94 -8.91
CA ARG A 58 -8.20 7.37 -8.75
C ARG A 58 -6.84 7.63 -8.11
N PRO A 59 -5.75 7.60 -8.91
CA PRO A 59 -4.41 7.80 -8.39
C PRO A 59 -4.28 9.14 -7.66
N ARG A 60 -3.64 9.14 -6.48
CA ARG A 60 -3.50 10.35 -5.64
C ARG A 60 -2.76 11.52 -6.30
N TRP A 61 -1.98 11.29 -7.37
CA TRP A 61 -1.32 12.37 -8.13
C TRP A 61 -2.28 13.11 -9.08
N LEU A 62 -3.46 12.55 -9.36
CA LEU A 62 -4.58 13.26 -10.00
C LEU A 62 -5.41 14.05 -9.00
N ASP A 63 -5.18 13.87 -7.70
CA ASP A 63 -5.83 14.65 -6.66
C ASP A 63 -5.10 15.99 -6.49
N THR A 64 -5.58 17.00 -7.21
CA THR A 64 -5.03 18.37 -7.20
C THR A 64 -5.17 19.09 -5.85
N SER A 65 -5.85 18.49 -4.87
CA SER A 65 -5.97 19.03 -3.51
C SER A 65 -4.75 18.76 -2.63
N ASN A 66 -3.94 17.75 -2.96
CA ASN A 66 -2.75 17.41 -2.21
C ASN A 66 -1.54 18.10 -2.87
N ARG A 67 -1.24 19.33 -2.44
CA ARG A 67 0.01 20.01 -2.81
C ARG A 67 1.16 19.11 -2.38
N MET A 68 1.69 18.38 -3.35
CA MET A 68 2.88 17.55 -3.24
C MET A 68 3.96 18.40 -2.53
N CYS A 69 4.45 17.92 -1.38
CA CYS A 69 5.62 18.52 -0.75
C CYS A 69 6.76 18.45 -1.76
N GLU A 70 7.11 19.60 -2.34
CA GLU A 70 8.33 19.74 -3.13
C GLU A 70 9.51 19.34 -2.24
N ILE A 71 10.11 18.18 -2.52
CA ILE A 71 11.47 17.91 -2.05
C ILE A 71 12.35 18.80 -2.90
N ARG A 72 12.73 19.96 -2.36
CA ARG A 72 13.81 20.77 -2.92
C ARG A 72 15.12 20.06 -2.60
N VAL A 73 15.80 19.62 -3.65
CA VAL A 73 17.21 19.23 -3.62
C VAL A 73 18.03 20.48 -3.88
#